data_AF-A0A2W6BHP2-F1
#
_entry.id   AF-A0A2W6BHP2-F1
#
_cell.length_a   1.000
_cell.length_b   1.000
_cell.length_c   1.000
_cell.angle_alpha   90.00
_cell.angle_beta   90.00
_cell.angle_gamma   90.00
#
_symmetry.space_group_name_H-M   'P 1'
#
loop_
_entity.id
_entity.type
_entity.pdbx_description
1 polymer ?
#
loop_
_entity_poly.entity_id
_entity_poly.type
_entity_poly.pdbx_seq_one_letter_code
_entity_poly.pdbx_strand_id
1 'polypeptide(L)' 'MSWFECARGGHSAKPEQVRAMIERASPGPYLELFGRLRADGWTVFGDQVAPRPGSVRPECGHVADMK' A
#
# COMPACT_ATOMS: atom_id res chain seq x y z
N MET A 1 23.47 12.80 2.03
CA MET A 1 23.33 11.79 0.97
C MET A 1 22.11 10.94 1.28
N SER A 2 21.25 10.72 0.28
CA SER A 2 20.17 9.73 0.37
C SER A 2 20.76 8.32 0.20
N TRP A 3 20.14 7.30 0.79
CA TRP A 3 20.56 5.90 0.56
C TRP A 3 20.15 5.37 -0.82
N PHE A 4 19.26 6.10 -1.52
CA PHE A 4 18.71 5.71 -2.81
C PHE A 4 18.18 6.93 -3.58
N GLU A 5 18.42 6.97 -4.90
CA GLU A 5 17.95 8.04 -5.78
C GLU A 5 17.15 7.45 -6.94
N CYS A 6 16.01 8.08 -7.25
CA CYS A 6 15.12 7.69 -8.34
C CYS A 6 14.58 8.92 -9.05
N ALA A 7 14.18 8.75 -10.31
CA ALA A 7 13.47 9.79 -11.04
C ALA A 7 12.18 10.16 -10.29
N ARG A 8 11.93 11.47 -10.13
CA ARG A 8 10.73 11.95 -9.46
C ARG A 8 9.51 11.69 -10.32
N GLY A 9 8.57 10.89 -9.81
CA GLY A 9 7.26 10.69 -10.42
C GLY A 9 6.28 11.82 -10.11
N GLY A 10 4.98 11.48 -10.14
CA GLY A 10 3.90 12.37 -9.71
C GLY A 10 4.02 12.80 -8.25
N HIS A 11 3.23 13.80 -7.85
CA HIS A 11 3.21 14.27 -6.47
C HIS A 11 2.88 13.11 -5.51
N SER A 12 3.71 12.88 -4.49
CA SER A 12 3.56 11.79 -3.51
C SER A 12 3.61 10.37 -4.12
N ALA A 13 4.08 10.22 -5.37
CA ALA A 13 4.29 8.92 -5.98
C ALA A 13 5.57 8.27 -5.43
N LYS A 14 5.41 7.14 -4.73
CA LYS A 14 6.53 6.33 -4.27
C LYS A 14 7.16 5.62 -5.49
N PRO A 15 8.50 5.61 -5.63
CA PRO A 15 9.16 4.87 -6.72
C PRO A 15 8.94 3.37 -6.57
N GLU A 16 8.58 2.69 -7.66
CA GLU A 16 8.35 1.24 -7.67
C GLU A 16 9.60 0.43 -7.33
N GLN A 17 10.78 0.96 -7.62
CA GLN A 17 12.09 0.34 -7.36
C GLN A 17 12.29 0.03 -5.88
N VAL A 18 11.64 0.78 -4.98
CA VAL A 18 11.72 0.55 -3.54
C VAL A 18 11.15 -0.82 -3.15
N ARG A 19 10.07 -1.28 -3.81
CA ARG A 19 9.48 -2.60 -3.55
C ARG A 19 10.46 -3.72 -3.92
N ALA A 20 11.09 -3.61 -5.09
CA ALA A 20 12.11 -4.58 -5.53
C ALA A 20 13.33 -4.62 -4.60
N MET A 21 13.71 -3.48 -4.02
CA MET A 21 14.76 -3.46 -2.99
C MET A 21 14.35 -4.19 -1.71
N ILE A 22 13.12 -3.99 -1.25
CA ILE A 22 12.60 -4.66 -0.05
C ILE A 22 12.53 -6.18 -0.27
N GLU A 23 12.05 -6.62 -1.43
CA GLU A 23 11.97 -8.05 -1.80
C GLU A 23 13.34 -8.74 -1.84
N ARG A 24 14.39 -8.02 -2.24
CA ARG A 24 15.77 -8.52 -2.22
C ARG A 24 16.36 -8.55 -0.81
N ALA A 25 15.97 -7.61 0.03
CA ALA A 25 16.51 -7.47 1.38
C ALA A 25 15.86 -8.42 2.39
N SER A 26 14.57 -8.72 2.23
CA SER A 26 13.82 -9.61 3.11
C SER A 26 12.88 -10.50 2.30
N PRO A 27 12.85 -11.83 2.54
CA PRO A 27 11.76 -12.66 2.04
C PRO A 27 10.45 -12.33 2.77
N GLY A 28 9.31 -12.54 2.09
CA GLY A 28 7.98 -12.07 2.50
C GLY A 28 7.32 -12.80 3.68
N PRO A 29 6.10 -12.39 4.09
CA PRO A 29 5.13 -11.56 3.35
C PRO A 29 5.38 -10.03 3.42
N TYR A 30 4.86 -9.29 2.43
CA TYR A 30 5.03 -7.82 2.33
C TYR A 30 3.73 -7.05 2.56
N LEU A 31 3.85 -5.89 3.23
CA LEU A 31 2.74 -4.99 3.53
C LEU A 31 3.10 -3.55 3.13
N GLU A 32 2.22 -2.90 2.38
CA GLU A 32 2.29 -1.47 2.09
C GLU A 32 1.08 -0.72 2.64
N LEU A 33 1.34 0.34 3.39
CA LEU A 33 0.33 1.26 3.93
C LEU A 33 0.27 2.54 3.10
N PHE A 34 -0.96 3.03 2.93
CA PHE A 34 -1.31 4.22 2.14
C PHE A 34 -0.85 4.10 0.68
N GLY A 35 -0.88 2.88 0.13
CA GLY A 35 -0.60 2.64 -1.28
C GLY A 35 -1.70 3.21 -2.15
N ARG A 36 -1.38 3.54 -3.40
CA ARG A 36 -2.38 3.99 -4.40
C ARG A 36 -2.59 2.97 -5.51
N LEU A 37 -1.68 2.01 -5.63
CA LEU A 37 -1.67 0.98 -6.66
C LEU A 37 -1.41 -0.38 -6.01
N ARG A 38 -2.04 -1.41 -6.55
CA ARG A 38 -1.72 -2.79 -6.17
C ARG A 38 -0.29 -3.14 -6.59
N ALA A 39 0.31 -4.07 -5.86
CA ALA A 39 1.53 -4.75 -6.25
C ALA A 39 1.30 -6.25 -6.05
N ASP A 40 1.71 -7.04 -7.02
CA ASP A 40 1.65 -8.48 -6.91
C ASP A 40 2.61 -8.95 -5.83
N GLY A 41 2.19 -9.89 -4.99
CA GLY A 41 2.95 -10.34 -3.82
C GLY A 41 2.89 -9.40 -2.61
N TRP A 42 2.26 -8.22 -2.72
CA TRP A 42 2.11 -7.27 -1.62
C TRP A 42 0.66 -7.18 -1.14
N THR A 43 0.49 -7.18 0.18
CA THR A 43 -0.76 -6.69 0.77
C THR A 43 -0.70 -5.17 0.79
N VAL A 44 -1.61 -4.51 0.08
CA VAL A 44 -1.65 -3.04 0.01
C VAL A 44 -2.92 -2.53 0.67
N PHE A 45 -2.77 -1.69 1.69
CA PHE A 45 -3.85 -0.91 2.28
C PHE A 45 -3.77 0.53 1.79
N GLY A 46 -4.88 1.03 1.26
CA GLY A 46 -5.01 2.41 0.81
C GLY A 46 -6.45 2.71 0.41
N ASP A 47 -6.86 3.95 0.60
CA ASP A 47 -8.18 4.47 0.22
C ASP A 47 -8.34 4.61 -1.30
N GLN A 48 -7.23 4.78 -2.03
CA GLN A 48 -7.20 4.90 -3.49
C GLN A 48 -6.91 3.58 -4.21
N VAL A 49 -6.75 2.47 -3.47
CA VAL A 49 -6.54 1.15 -4.06
C VAL A 49 -7.89 0.50 -4.33
N ALA A 50 -8.08 0.00 -5.55
CA ALA A 50 -9.28 -0.76 -5.88
C ALA A 50 -9.48 -1.93 -4.88
N PRO A 51 -10.69 -2.15 -4.33
CA PRO A 51 -10.95 -3.25 -3.40
C PRO A 51 -10.58 -4.59 -4.02
N ARG A 52 -9.88 -5.45 -3.28
CA ARG A 52 -9.53 -6.81 -3.75
C ARG A 52 -10.82 -7.51 -4.22
N PRO A 53 -10.83 -8.24 -5.34
CA PRO A 53 -11.97 -9.06 -5.70
C PRO A 53 -12.35 -9.95 -4.51
N GLY A 54 -13.58 -9.83 -4.03
CA GLY A 54 -14.06 -10.55 -2.85
C GLY A 54 -13.73 -9.95 -1.48
N SER A 55 -13.03 -8.81 -1.38
CA SER A 55 -12.91 -8.10 -0.10
C SER A 55 -14.18 -7.30 0.17
N VAL A 56 -14.99 -7.74 1.13
CA VAL A 56 -15.99 -6.87 1.75
C VAL A 56 -15.24 -5.78 2.52
N ARG A 57 -15.37 -4.52 2.11
CA ARG A 57 -15.04 -3.41 3.01
C ARG A 57 -16.10 -3.46 4.10
N PRO A 58 -15.76 -3.59 5.40
CA PRO A 58 -16.75 -3.34 6.42
C PRO A 58 -17.28 -1.93 6.18
N GLU A 59 -18.59 -1.80 6.03
CA GLU A 59 -19.26 -0.50 6.17
C GLU A 59 -18.72 0.13 7.45
N CYS A 60 -18.32 1.41 7.41
CA CYS A 60 -17.98 2.09 8.64
C CYS A 60 -19.26 2.14 9.47
N GLY A 61 -19.43 1.14 10.35
CA GLY A 61 -20.59 1.04 11.19
C GLY A 61 -20.75 2.36 11.92
N HIS A 62 -21.87 3.01 11.65
CA HIS A 62 -22.41 4.05 12.50
C HIS A 62 -22.31 3.50 13.93
N VAL A 63 -21.48 4.13 14.78
CA VAL A 63 -21.51 3.86 16.21
C VAL A 63 -22.83 4.43 16.73
N ALA A 64 -23.91 3.70 16.51
CA ALA A 64 -25.20 4.03 17.08
C ALA A 64 -25.03 3.99 18.60
N ASP A 65 -25.35 5.13 19.19
CA ASP A 65 -25.25 5.52 20.59
C ASP A 65 -25.42 4.36 21.57
N MET A 66 -24.34 4.06 22.28
CA MET A 66 -24.38 3.22 23.47
C MET A 66 -24.80 4.11 24.64
N LYS A 67 -26.11 4.14 24.90
CA LYS A 67 -26.70 4.66 26.14
C LYS A 67 -26.31 3.79 27.34
#